data_AF-A0A7C5MTC0-F1
#
_entry.id   AF-A0A7C5MTC0-F1
#
_cell.length_a   1.000
_cell.length_b   1.000
_cell.length_c   1.000
_cell.angle_alpha   90.00
_cell.angle_beta   90.00
_cell.angle_gamma   90.00
#
_symmetry.space_group_name_H-M   'P 1'
#
loop_
_entity.id
_entity.type
_entity.pdbx_description
1 polymer ?
#
loop_
_entity_poly.entity_id
_entity_poly.type
_entity_poly.pdbx_seq_one_letter_code
_entity_poly.pdbx_strand_id
1 'polypeptide(L)' 'MEKLQINISKNTQIVKEKKLVIPCEVYSRVVGYYRPVQHWNIGKKQEFKERKTYDRTLFGSLTKIN' A
#
# COMPACT_ATOMS: atom_id res chain seq x y z
N MET A 1 -2.24 -24.26 60.22
CA MET A 1 -2.13 -25.00 58.95
C MET A 1 -2.70 -24.12 57.84
N GLU A 2 -1.80 -23.27 57.37
CA GLU A 2 -1.72 -22.60 56.07
C GLU A 2 -2.55 -23.22 54.94
N LYS A 3 -3.25 -22.39 54.16
CA LYS A 3 -2.98 -22.27 52.73
C LYS A 3 -3.18 -20.82 52.28
N LEU A 4 -2.04 -20.20 52.01
CA LEU A 4 -1.85 -18.90 51.40
C LEU A 4 -2.66 -18.77 50.11
N GLN A 5 -3.42 -17.68 49.97
CA GLN A 5 -3.93 -17.25 48.66
C GLN A 5 -2.73 -16.85 47.80
N ILE A 6 -2.41 -17.72 46.85
CA ILE A 6 -1.45 -17.52 45.78
C ILE A 6 -1.87 -16.30 44.93
N ASN A 7 -1.19 -15.18 45.17
CA ASN A 7 -1.23 -14.00 44.30
C ASN A 7 -0.52 -14.33 42.99
N ILE A 8 -1.27 -14.82 42.00
CA ILE A 8 -0.76 -15.03 40.65
C ILE A 8 -0.47 -13.65 40.06
N SER A 9 0.79 -13.27 40.10
CA SER A 9 1.37 -12.08 39.47
C SER A 9 0.91 -11.98 38.02
N LYS A 10 0.01 -11.04 37.72
CA LYS A 10 -0.32 -10.64 36.34
C LYS A 10 0.79 -9.76 35.76
N ASN A 11 2.05 -10.16 35.93
CA ASN A 11 3.18 -9.53 35.24
C ASN A 11 3.46 -10.29 33.94
N THR A 12 2.45 -10.36 33.07
CA THR A 12 2.65 -10.73 31.68
C THR A 12 3.23 -9.50 30.99
N GLN A 13 4.56 -9.39 31.02
CA GLN A 13 5.26 -8.46 30.15
C GLN A 13 4.93 -8.87 28.71
N ILE A 14 4.01 -8.14 28.08
CA ILE A 14 3.71 -8.29 26.65
C ILE A 14 4.98 -7.86 25.93
N VAL A 15 5.82 -8.83 25.58
CA VAL A 15 7.01 -8.61 24.77
C VAL A 15 6.51 -8.19 23.40
N LYS A 16 6.40 -6.89 23.15
CA LYS A 16 6.08 -6.35 21.82
C LYS A 16 7.24 -6.74 20.90
N GLU A 17 7.01 -7.76 20.09
CA GLU A 17 7.97 -8.23 19.09
C GLU A 17 8.34 -7.05 18.17
N LYS A 18 9.63 -6.70 18.12
CA LYS A 18 10.14 -5.64 17.25
C LYS A 18 10.10 -6.14 15.80
N LYS A 19 8.99 -5.89 15.10
CA LYS A 19 8.89 -6.16 13.67
C LYS A 19 9.77 -5.17 12.89
N LEU A 20 10.78 -5.68 12.20
CA LEU A 20 11.58 -4.91 11.26
C LEU A 20 10.71 -4.60 10.02
N VAL A 21 10.41 -3.33 9.79
CA VAL A 21 9.66 -2.86 8.61
C VAL A 21 10.64 -2.20 7.66
N ILE A 22 10.87 -2.84 6.52
CA ILE A 22 11.72 -2.32 5.45
C ILE A 22 10.80 -1.64 4.42
N PRO A 23 11.04 -0.38 4.04
CA PRO A 23 10.26 0.27 3.00
C PRO A 23 10.50 -0.42 1.65
N CYS A 24 9.42 -0.69 0.91
CA CYS A 24 9.51 -1.27 -0.42
C CYS A 24 9.72 -0.18 -1.47
N GLU A 25 10.67 -0.39 -2.38
CA GLU A 25 10.82 0.47 -3.55
C GLU A 25 9.72 0.18 -4.57
N VAL A 26 8.97 1.21 -4.95
CA VAL A 26 7.90 1.11 -5.93
C VAL A 26 8.39 1.56 -7.29
N TYR A 27 8.26 0.71 -8.30
CA TYR A 27 8.63 0.99 -9.69
C TYR A 27 7.39 1.14 -10.56
N SER A 28 7.48 2.00 -11.58
CA SER A 28 6.41 2.19 -12.56
C SER A 28 6.96 2.37 -13.97
N ARG A 29 6.18 1.95 -14.97
CA ARG A 29 6.55 2.01 -16.39
C ARG A 29 6.26 3.39 -16.97
N VAL A 30 7.31 4.07 -17.43
CA VAL A 30 7.23 5.48 -17.87
C VAL A 30 6.99 5.58 -19.38
N VAL A 31 8.04 5.42 -20.20
CA VAL A 31 8.01 5.42 -21.68
C VAL A 31 8.97 4.32 -22.15
N GLY A 32 8.56 3.06 -21.95
CA GLY A 32 9.33 1.89 -22.38
C GLY A 32 10.25 1.27 -21.33
N TYR A 33 10.52 1.92 -20.20
CA TYR A 33 11.35 1.37 -19.10
C TYR A 33 10.73 1.61 -17.72
N TYR A 34 11.25 0.88 -16.71
CA TYR A 34 10.85 1.01 -15.31
C TYR A 34 11.73 2.03 -14.58
N ARG A 35 11.10 2.93 -13.81
CA ARG A 35 11.78 3.94 -12.98
C ARG A 35 11.19 3.94 -11.56
N PRO A 36 11.99 4.09 -10.50
CA PRO A 36 11.47 4.26 -9.15
C PRO A 36 10.56 5.49 -9.05
N VAL A 37 9.38 5.31 -8.45
CA VAL A 37 8.37 6.37 -8.30
C VAL A 37 8.89 7.49 -7.38
N GLN A 38 9.76 7.16 -6.43
CA GLN A 38 10.40 8.13 -5.54
C GLN A 38 11.24 9.17 -6.31
N HIS A 39 11.78 8.81 -7.48
CA HIS A 39 12.61 9.69 -8.31
C HIS A 39 11.82 10.48 -9.37
N TRP A 40 10.50 10.58 -9.25
CA TRP A 40 9.68 11.36 -10.18
C TRP A 40 9.75 12.86 -9.85
N ASN A 41 10.07 13.66 -10.87
CA ASN A 41 9.99 15.12 -10.78
C ASN A 41 8.53 15.60 -10.80
N ILE A 42 8.33 16.91 -10.57
CA ILE A 42 6.99 17.51 -10.49
C ILE A 42 6.23 17.34 -11.81
N GLY A 43 6.89 17.59 -12.95
CA GLY A 43 6.28 17.44 -14.28
C GLY A 43 5.81 16.01 -14.56
N LYS A 44 6.60 14.99 -14.19
CA LYS A 44 6.22 13.60 -14.40
C LYS A 44 5.02 13.17 -13.55
N LYS A 45 4.95 13.68 -12.31
CA LYS A 45 3.79 13.47 -11.43
C LYS A 45 2.52 14.09 -12.04
N GLN A 46 2.63 15.27 -12.63
CA GLN A 46 1.52 15.95 -13.31
C GLN A 46 1.09 15.18 -14.57
N GLU A 47 2.05 14.84 -15.45
CA GLU A 47 1.77 14.03 -16.65
C GLU A 47 1.08 12.71 -16.30
N PHE A 48 1.54 12.02 -15.24
CA PHE A 48 0.92 10.77 -14.82
C PHE A 48 -0.53 10.95 -14.34
N LYS A 49 -0.87 12.05 -13.67
CA LYS A 49 -2.25 12.36 -13.25
C LYS A 49 -3.18 12.62 -14.43
N GLU A 50 -2.64 13.15 -15.52
CA GLU A 50 -3.40 13.46 -16.74
C GLU A 50 -3.62 12.24 -17.64
N ARG A 51 -2.94 11.10 -17.37
CA ARG A 51 -3.13 9.86 -18.12
C ARG A 51 -4.55 9.33 -17.93
N LYS A 52 -5.20 9.00 -19.05
CA LYS A 52 -6.51 8.34 -19.05
C LYS A 52 -6.35 6.84 -19.23
N THR A 53 -7.01 6.06 -18.39
CA THR A 53 -7.11 4.62 -18.55
C THR A 53 -8.19 4.30 -19.59
N TYR A 54 -7.98 3.20 -20.32
CA TYR A 54 -9.03 2.66 -21.16
C TYR A 54 -10.10 2.03 -20.26
N ASP A 55 -11.33 2.53 -20.35
CA ASP A 55 -12.48 1.93 -19.70
C ASP A 55 -13.32 1.18 -20.73
N ARG A 56 -13.41 -0.15 -20.58
CA ARG A 56 -14.17 -1.02 -21.47
C ARG A 56 -15.67 -0.72 -21.42
N THR A 57 -16.18 -0.23 -20.29
CA THR A 57 -17.61 0.00 -20.10
C THR A 57 -18.13 1.18 -20.94
N LEU A 58 -17.28 2.17 -21.19
CA LEU A 58 -17.58 3.33 -22.04
C LEU A 58 -17.60 2.98 -23.54
N PHE A 59 -16.88 1.93 -23.95
CA PHE A 59 -16.78 1.55 -25.36
C PHE A 59 -18.04 0.81 -25.86
N GLY A 60 -18.76 0.10 -24.98
CA GLY A 60 -19.97 -0.65 -25.35
C GLY A 60 -21.27 0.17 -25.34
N SER A 61 -21.28 1.37 -24.77
CA SER A 61 -22.48 2.23 -24.70
C SER A 61 -22.66 3.13 -25.92
N LEU A 62 -21.61 3.35 -26.72
CA LEU A 62 -21.62 4.19 -27.93
C LEU A 62 -22.19 3.49 -29.18
N THR A 63 -22.35 2.17 -29.17
CA THR A 63 -22.92 1.41 -30.29
C THR A 63 -24.43 1.21 -30.19
N LYS A 64 -25.09 1.75 -29.16
CA LYS A 64 -26.56 1.85 -29.07
C LYS A 64 -27.02 3.27 -29.39
N ILE A 65 -26.78 3.71 -30.61
CA ILE A 65 -27.45 4.86 -31.19
C ILE A 65 -28.10 4.35 -32.47
N ASN A 66 -29.44 4.22 -32.41
CA ASN A 66 -30.43 3.84 -33.43
C ASN A 66 -29.94 3.20 -34.72
#